data_AF-I3IC01-F1
#
_entry.id   AF-I3IC01-F1
#
_cell.length_a   1.000
_cell.length_b   1.000
_cell.length_c   1.000
_cell.angle_alpha   90.00
_cell.angle_beta   90.00
_cell.angle_gamma   90.00
#
_symmetry.space_group_name_H-M   'P 1'
#
loop_
_entity.id
_entity.type
_entity.pdbx_description
1 polymer ?
#
loop_
_entity_poly.entity_id
_entity_poly.type
_entity_poly.pdbx_seq_one_letter_code
_entity_poly.pdbx_strand_id
1 'polypeptide(L)'
;MQITTLVFFALLIFFTWRGYQKGFIGSITRILSWIVAYPAALIFTPTVATLLMQHTALTGLIVYFIAGAGIFLLVSFIVSLLLSGVGKLVPENHVTNTGSKIGGAGVGVLVGALAGLLAVYVLGLVLTPKQNTITENLTTDTTTNAPLTHTPANSSTNPPIPTLRNLQSANDSFIEASAKKLMGAAAATAVDLAVEDKTASQVAKAFVQDPQTMLGHVQQMTNSGQMQTLMADEKIQSLLTTGDTHALMRDPEFKALIDNPSMQALMAQADVNTDAGAQAAAEKMVFAWNRVQIIKHDPRVIAIVTDPEFQQQLNSPNKLPLMLNPKLNQLTQIIFSQETIAANGTNNYEVIEVKQNNTGNQTTQETPRTPTQIYRWTDEKGQVHYSDQPTNPAAKPQ
;
A
#
# COMPACT_ATOMS: atom_id res chain seq x y z
N MET A 1 -32.92 -9.87 15.80
CA MET A 1 -31.47 -10.10 15.71
C MET A 1 -31.16 -10.76 14.38
N GLN A 2 -30.13 -10.32 13.66
CA GLN A 2 -29.74 -10.96 12.41
C GLN A 2 -29.16 -12.36 12.70
N ILE A 3 -29.38 -13.33 11.81
CA ILE A 3 -28.90 -14.72 11.95
C ILE A 3 -27.39 -14.75 12.19
N THR A 4 -26.65 -13.83 11.56
CA THR A 4 -25.20 -13.63 11.74
C THR A 4 -24.81 -13.34 13.19
N THR A 5 -25.57 -12.50 13.89
CA THR A 5 -25.34 -12.17 15.31
C THR A 5 -25.53 -13.41 16.20
N LEU A 6 -26.54 -14.23 15.92
CA LEU A 6 -26.80 -15.45 16.69
C LEU A 6 -25.67 -16.47 16.52
N VAL A 7 -25.19 -16.66 15.29
CA VAL A 7 -24.04 -17.53 14.99
C VAL A 7 -22.77 -17.05 15.69
N PHE A 8 -22.52 -15.73 15.70
CA PHE A 8 -21.38 -15.15 16.40
C PHE A 8 -21.39 -15.47 17.91
N PHE A 9 -22.51 -15.20 18.59
CA PHE A 9 -22.62 -15.46 20.03
C PHE A 9 -22.57 -16.96 20.36
N ALA A 10 -23.16 -17.82 19.53
CA ALA A 10 -23.08 -19.27 19.71
C ALA A 10 -21.61 -19.76 19.65
N LEU A 11 -20.83 -19.27 18.69
CA LEU A 11 -19.41 -19.58 18.58
C LEU A 11 -18.62 -19.01 19.76
N LEU A 12 -18.89 -17.76 20.16
CA LEU A 12 -18.20 -17.13 21.28
C LEU A 12 -18.42 -17.90 22.59
N ILE A 13 -19.66 -18.28 22.89
CA ILE A 13 -19.99 -19.09 24.08
C ILE A 13 -19.32 -20.45 23.99
N PHE A 14 -19.39 -21.13 22.83
CA PHE A 14 -18.76 -22.43 22.63
C PHE A 14 -17.25 -22.41 22.86
N PHE A 15 -16.54 -21.42 22.30
CA PHE A 15 -15.09 -21.31 22.46
C PHE A 15 -14.69 -20.85 23.87
N THR A 16 -15.48 -19.99 24.52
CA THR A 16 -15.28 -19.58 25.92
C THR A 16 -15.41 -20.81 26.84
N TRP A 17 -16.48 -21.58 26.69
CA TRP A 17 -16.69 -22.82 27.45
C TRP A 17 -15.58 -23.84 27.21
N ARG A 18 -15.18 -24.03 25.94
CA ARG A 18 -14.11 -24.95 25.58
C ARG A 18 -12.75 -24.51 26.14
N GLY A 19 -12.45 -23.21 26.12
CA GLY A 19 -11.25 -22.63 26.72
C GLY A 19 -11.21 -22.84 28.23
N TYR A 20 -12.35 -22.62 28.90
CA TYR A 20 -12.50 -22.88 30.34
C TYR A 20 -12.23 -24.35 30.71
N GLN A 21 -12.78 -25.30 29.95
CA GLN A 21 -12.58 -26.74 30.18
C GLN A 21 -11.12 -27.18 29.99
N LYS A 22 -10.41 -26.60 29.02
CA LYS A 22 -9.01 -26.95 28.72
C LYS A 22 -7.98 -26.20 29.57
N GLY A 23 -8.39 -25.12 30.24
CA GLY A 23 -7.49 -24.23 30.95
C GLY A 23 -6.60 -23.40 30.01
N PHE A 24 -5.77 -22.56 30.63
CA PHE A 24 -4.94 -21.56 29.97
C PHE A 24 -3.82 -22.21 29.16
N ILE A 25 -3.09 -23.13 29.79
CA ILE A 25 -1.97 -23.87 29.15
C ILE A 25 -2.48 -24.68 27.96
N GLY A 26 -3.60 -25.39 28.11
CA GLY A 26 -4.21 -26.14 27.01
C GLY A 26 -4.68 -25.25 25.85
N SER A 27 -5.05 -24.01 26.12
CA SER A 27 -5.48 -23.05 25.10
C SER A 27 -4.30 -22.40 24.37
N ILE A 28 -3.25 -21.99 25.10
CA ILE A 28 -2.03 -21.41 24.51
C ILE A 28 -1.27 -22.41 23.66
N THR A 29 -1.10 -23.64 24.14
CA THR A 29 -0.39 -24.69 23.39
C THR A 29 -1.03 -24.95 22.04
N ARG A 30 -2.36 -24.81 21.94
CA ARG A 30 -3.09 -24.92 20.68
C ARG A 30 -2.88 -23.72 19.75
N ILE A 31 -2.84 -22.50 20.29
CA ILE A 31 -2.54 -21.31 19.48
C ILE A 31 -1.11 -21.40 18.95
N LEU A 32 -0.17 -21.79 19.81
CA LEU A 32 1.23 -21.96 19.44
C LEU A 32 1.39 -23.05 18.37
N SER A 33 0.62 -24.14 18.45
CA SER A 33 0.64 -25.17 17.40
C SER A 33 0.13 -24.67 16.05
N TRP A 34 -0.80 -23.70 16.02
CA TRP A 34 -1.25 -23.07 14.78
C TRP A 34 -0.19 -22.14 14.20
N ILE A 35 0.48 -21.35 15.05
CA ILE A 35 1.57 -20.46 14.65
C ILE A 35 2.73 -21.25 14.02
N VAL A 36 3.07 -22.42 14.59
CA VAL A 36 4.13 -23.29 14.04
C VAL A 36 3.66 -24.07 12.81
N ALA A 37 2.41 -24.52 12.78
CA ALA A 37 1.88 -25.29 11.65
C ALA A 37 1.73 -24.46 10.37
N TYR A 38 1.48 -23.15 10.47
CA TYR A 38 1.31 -22.28 9.31
C TYR A 38 2.56 -22.21 8.39
N PRO A 39 3.76 -21.82 8.87
CA PRO A 39 4.97 -21.81 8.04
C PRO A 39 5.37 -23.22 7.59
N ALA A 40 5.17 -24.24 8.44
CA ALA A 40 5.42 -25.63 8.06
C ALA A 40 4.54 -26.05 6.87
N ALA A 41 3.25 -25.69 6.88
CA ALA A 41 2.38 -25.94 5.75
C ALA A 41 2.92 -25.28 4.47
N LEU A 42 3.34 -24.01 4.51
CA LEU A 42 3.88 -23.34 3.31
C LEU A 42 5.14 -24.03 2.76
N ILE A 43 6.06 -24.44 3.63
CA ILE A 43 7.34 -25.06 3.21
C ILE A 43 7.12 -26.47 2.67
N PHE A 44 6.28 -27.28 3.30
CA PHE A 44 6.12 -28.70 2.95
C PHE A 44 5.01 -28.98 1.91
N THR A 45 4.12 -28.02 1.64
CA THR A 45 3.02 -28.21 0.67
C THR A 45 3.50 -28.68 -0.71
N PRO A 46 4.54 -28.09 -1.34
CA PRO A 46 4.98 -28.52 -2.67
C PRO A 46 5.44 -29.98 -2.71
N THR A 47 6.17 -30.42 -1.68
CA THR A 47 6.67 -31.79 -1.57
C THR A 47 5.52 -32.79 -1.40
N VAL A 48 4.60 -32.50 -0.49
CA VAL A 48 3.44 -33.38 -0.23
C VAL A 48 2.45 -33.36 -1.39
N ALA A 49 2.26 -32.23 -2.05
CA ALA A 49 1.46 -32.13 -3.28
C ALA A 49 2.00 -33.04 -4.38
N THR A 50 3.32 -33.03 -4.59
CA THR A 50 3.98 -33.91 -5.57
C THR A 50 3.79 -35.38 -5.25
N LEU A 51 3.90 -35.74 -3.96
CA LEU A 51 3.65 -37.11 -3.49
C LEU A 51 2.18 -37.52 -3.68
N LEU A 52 1.22 -36.63 -3.39
CA LEU A 52 -0.19 -36.88 -3.61
C LEU A 52 -0.52 -37.11 -5.10
N MET A 53 0.08 -36.33 -6.01
CA MET A 53 -0.11 -36.51 -7.46
C MET A 53 0.41 -37.85 -7.99
N GLN A 54 1.39 -38.47 -7.31
CA GLN A 54 1.89 -39.80 -7.69
C GLN A 54 0.90 -40.92 -7.35
N HIS A 55 0.10 -40.74 -6.29
CA HIS A 55 -0.79 -41.78 -5.77
C HIS A 55 -2.28 -41.50 -6.01
N THR A 56 -2.61 -40.33 -6.54
CA THR A 56 -4.00 -39.91 -6.78
C THR A 56 -4.15 -39.26 -8.15
N ALA A 57 -5.34 -39.37 -8.75
CA ALA A 57 -5.66 -38.70 -10.01
C ALA A 57 -6.00 -37.22 -9.84
N LEU A 58 -5.78 -36.66 -8.65
CA LEU A 58 -6.03 -35.25 -8.38
C LEU A 58 -4.91 -34.43 -9.01
N THR A 59 -5.28 -33.41 -9.79
CA THR A 59 -4.32 -32.52 -10.46
C THR A 59 -4.67 -31.05 -10.22
N GLY A 60 -3.69 -30.17 -10.38
CA GLY A 60 -3.89 -28.72 -10.31
C GLY A 60 -3.99 -28.18 -8.88
N LEU A 61 -4.61 -27.01 -8.74
CA LEU A 61 -4.66 -26.21 -7.51
C LEU A 61 -5.28 -26.96 -6.32
N ILE A 62 -6.24 -27.86 -6.57
CA ILE A 62 -6.96 -28.61 -5.53
C ILE A 62 -6.00 -29.51 -4.74
N VAL A 63 -5.01 -30.14 -5.39
CA VAL A 63 -3.99 -30.95 -4.70
C VAL A 63 -3.21 -30.10 -3.70
N TYR A 64 -2.82 -28.89 -4.08
CA TYR A 64 -2.04 -28.01 -3.20
C TYR A 64 -2.86 -27.59 -1.99
N PHE A 65 -4.16 -27.34 -2.15
CA PHE A 65 -5.05 -27.08 -1.03
C PHE A 65 -5.19 -28.28 -0.09
N ILE A 66 -5.39 -29.49 -0.63
CA ILE A 66 -5.52 -30.71 0.16
C ILE A 66 -4.20 -31.01 0.89
N ALA A 67 -3.06 -30.89 0.20
CA ALA A 67 -1.74 -31.11 0.77
C ALA A 67 -1.43 -30.10 1.88
N GLY A 68 -1.66 -28.81 1.62
CA GLY A 68 -1.42 -27.76 2.61
C GLY A 68 -2.31 -27.87 3.83
N ALA A 69 -3.61 -28.14 3.65
CA ALA A 69 -4.53 -28.39 4.76
C ALA A 69 -4.14 -29.65 5.55
N GLY A 70 -3.76 -30.72 4.86
CA GLY A 70 -3.32 -31.97 5.47
C GLY A 70 -2.06 -31.78 6.34
N ILE A 71 -1.04 -31.10 5.81
CA ILE A 71 0.19 -30.80 6.56
C ILE A 71 -0.12 -29.89 7.75
N PHE A 72 -0.90 -28.83 7.55
CA PHE A 72 -1.25 -27.90 8.62
C PHE A 72 -1.91 -28.65 9.79
N LEU A 73 -2.87 -29.52 9.50
CA LEU A 73 -3.54 -30.32 10.54
C LEU A 73 -2.60 -31.33 11.20
N LEU A 74 -1.77 -32.04 10.41
CA LEU A 74 -0.81 -33.02 10.91
C LEU A 74 0.21 -32.37 11.86
N VAL A 75 0.85 -31.28 11.42
CA VAL A 75 1.86 -30.57 12.21
C VAL A 75 1.22 -29.95 13.45
N SER A 76 0.05 -29.30 13.30
CA SER A 76 -0.67 -28.74 14.44
C SER A 76 -1.02 -29.81 15.48
N PHE A 77 -1.40 -31.00 15.04
CA PHE A 77 -1.68 -32.14 15.91
C PHE A 77 -0.42 -32.64 16.62
N ILE A 78 0.68 -32.87 15.90
CA ILE A 78 1.95 -33.34 16.46
C ILE A 78 2.50 -32.34 17.49
N VAL A 79 2.54 -31.05 17.14
CA VAL A 79 3.01 -30.00 18.05
C VAL A 79 2.10 -29.90 19.28
N SER A 80 0.77 -29.99 19.09
CA SER A 80 -0.16 -29.99 20.22
C SER A 80 0.04 -31.21 21.13
N LEU A 81 0.37 -32.37 20.58
CA LEU A 81 0.61 -33.59 21.34
C LEU A 81 1.92 -33.49 22.13
N LEU A 82 2.99 -32.97 21.51
CA LEU A 82 4.27 -32.71 22.16
C LEU A 82 4.13 -31.71 23.30
N LEU A 83 3.52 -30.56 23.05
CA LEU A 83 3.33 -29.52 24.08
C LEU A 83 2.40 -30.00 25.21
N SER A 84 1.36 -30.77 24.88
CA SER A 84 0.51 -31.38 25.90
C SER A 84 1.26 -32.43 26.73
N GLY A 85 2.19 -33.16 26.13
CA GLY A 85 3.06 -34.10 26.83
C GLY A 85 3.98 -33.39 27.82
N VAL A 86 4.61 -32.28 27.39
CA VAL A 86 5.44 -31.43 28.25
C VAL A 86 4.61 -30.82 29.38
N GLY A 87 3.38 -30.37 29.09
CA GLY A 87 2.49 -29.81 30.10
C GLY A 87 2.15 -30.79 31.23
N LYS A 88 2.07 -32.10 30.94
CA LYS A 88 1.82 -33.13 31.96
C LYS A 88 3.00 -33.38 32.91
N LEU A 89 4.21 -32.94 32.56
CA LEU A 89 5.39 -33.08 33.40
C LEU A 89 5.47 -31.98 34.48
N VAL A 90 4.65 -30.93 34.37
CA VAL A 90 4.61 -29.84 35.35
C VAL A 90 3.69 -30.24 36.51
N PRO A 91 4.17 -30.32 37.77
CA PRO A 91 3.35 -30.70 38.92
C PRO A 91 2.16 -29.77 39.10
N GLU A 92 0.95 -30.32 39.17
CA GLU A 92 -0.27 -29.53 39.37
C GLU A 92 -0.39 -29.08 40.83
N ASN A 93 -0.35 -27.77 41.07
CA ASN A 93 -0.68 -27.19 42.38
C ASN A 93 -2.15 -26.76 42.40
N HIS A 94 -2.87 -27.02 43.50
CA HIS A 94 -4.31 -26.76 43.61
C HIS A 94 -4.70 -25.28 43.35
N VAL A 95 -3.79 -24.33 43.63
CA VAL A 95 -3.96 -22.89 43.36
C VAL A 95 -3.89 -22.58 41.85
N THR A 96 -3.07 -23.31 41.09
CA THR A 96 -2.90 -23.09 39.65
C THR A 96 -4.09 -23.60 38.81
N ASN A 97 -4.88 -24.55 39.33
CA ASN A 97 -5.99 -25.16 38.60
C ASN A 97 -7.13 -24.14 38.35
N THR A 98 -7.54 -23.39 39.38
CA THR A 98 -8.60 -22.38 39.25
C THR A 98 -8.16 -21.19 38.38
N GLY A 99 -6.93 -20.70 38.58
CA GLY A 99 -6.37 -19.62 37.75
C GLY A 99 -6.24 -20.00 36.28
N SER A 100 -5.82 -21.24 36.00
CA SER A 100 -5.71 -21.76 34.63
C SER A 100 -7.08 -21.82 33.93
N LYS A 101 -8.16 -22.22 34.60
CA LYS A 101 -9.50 -22.24 33.98
C LYS A 101 -10.01 -20.85 33.59
N ILE A 102 -9.81 -19.86 34.46
CA ILE A 102 -10.19 -18.47 34.17
C ILE A 102 -9.34 -17.91 33.01
N GLY A 103 -8.02 -18.15 33.03
CA GLY A 103 -7.15 -17.76 31.92
C GLY A 103 -7.55 -18.45 30.60
N GLY A 104 -7.92 -19.73 30.67
CA GLY A 104 -8.45 -20.50 29.53
C GLY A 104 -9.72 -19.93 28.95
N ALA A 105 -10.65 -19.46 29.80
CA ALA A 105 -11.86 -18.77 29.34
C ALA A 105 -11.50 -17.47 28.59
N GLY A 106 -10.56 -16.67 29.12
CA GLY A 106 -10.11 -15.42 28.47
C GLY A 106 -9.52 -15.66 27.08
N VAL A 107 -8.62 -16.64 26.94
CA VAL A 107 -8.09 -17.04 25.63
C VAL A 107 -9.20 -17.57 24.72
N GLY A 108 -10.14 -18.33 25.29
CA GLY A 108 -11.33 -18.83 24.59
C GLY A 108 -12.22 -17.73 24.03
N VAL A 109 -12.44 -16.63 24.77
CA VAL A 109 -13.17 -15.45 24.28
C VAL A 109 -12.46 -14.83 23.08
N LEU A 110 -11.14 -14.61 23.18
CA LEU A 110 -10.36 -13.98 22.12
C LEU A 110 -10.41 -14.82 20.82
N VAL A 111 -10.14 -16.12 20.93
CA VAL A 111 -10.22 -17.04 19.78
C VAL A 111 -11.65 -17.15 19.25
N GLY A 112 -12.64 -17.21 20.14
CA GLY A 112 -14.06 -17.26 19.78
C GLY A 112 -14.52 -16.01 19.05
N ALA A 113 -14.04 -14.82 19.45
CA ALA A 113 -14.34 -13.56 18.77
C ALA A 113 -13.72 -13.51 17.38
N LEU A 114 -12.44 -13.90 17.23
CA LEU A 114 -11.78 -13.98 15.91
C LEU A 114 -12.48 -14.98 14.98
N ALA A 115 -12.72 -16.21 15.47
CA ALA A 115 -13.39 -17.25 14.69
C ALA A 115 -14.85 -16.88 14.37
N GLY A 116 -15.55 -16.26 15.32
CA GLY A 116 -16.91 -15.78 15.13
C GLY A 116 -16.98 -14.69 14.07
N LEU A 117 -16.06 -13.71 14.09
CA LEU A 117 -16.02 -12.62 13.11
C LEU A 117 -15.72 -13.17 11.72
N LEU A 118 -14.76 -14.09 11.60
CA LEU A 118 -14.47 -14.79 10.35
C LEU A 118 -15.69 -15.57 9.82
N ALA A 119 -16.38 -16.31 10.69
CA ALA A 119 -17.58 -17.06 10.31
C ALA A 119 -18.72 -16.14 9.85
N VAL A 120 -18.93 -15.01 10.55
CA VAL A 120 -19.92 -14.00 10.15
C VAL A 120 -19.56 -13.39 8.80
N TYR A 121 -18.28 -13.10 8.55
CA TYR A 121 -17.81 -12.59 7.27
C TYR A 121 -18.11 -13.57 6.12
N VAL A 122 -17.73 -14.84 6.28
CA VAL A 122 -17.99 -15.88 5.28
C VAL A 122 -19.49 -16.09 5.08
N LEU A 123 -20.26 -16.13 6.16
CA LEU A 123 -21.71 -16.26 6.09
C LEU A 123 -22.36 -15.06 5.40
N GLY A 124 -21.84 -13.84 5.62
CA GLY A 124 -22.24 -12.65 4.90
C GLY A 124 -21.96 -12.77 3.41
N LEU A 125 -20.80 -13.32 3.04
CA LEU A 125 -20.41 -13.52 1.63
C LEU A 125 -21.32 -14.53 0.92
N VAL A 126 -21.73 -15.60 1.63
CA VAL A 126 -22.64 -16.63 1.09
C VAL A 126 -24.10 -16.16 1.06
N LEU A 127 -24.54 -15.42 2.09
CA LEU A 127 -25.92 -14.97 2.23
C LEU A 127 -26.23 -13.67 1.50
N THR A 128 -25.23 -12.87 1.09
CA THR A 128 -25.48 -11.68 0.27
C THR A 128 -26.06 -12.18 -1.05
N PRO A 129 -27.37 -12.00 -1.30
CA PRO A 129 -27.94 -12.43 -2.56
C PRO A 129 -27.16 -11.68 -3.63
N LYS A 130 -26.64 -12.39 -4.64
CA LYS A 130 -26.15 -11.74 -5.85
C LYS A 130 -27.31 -10.89 -6.35
N GLN A 131 -27.27 -9.59 -6.09
CA GLN A 131 -28.20 -8.67 -6.71
C GLN A 131 -27.93 -8.85 -8.19
N ASN A 132 -28.82 -9.56 -8.87
CA ASN A 132 -28.85 -9.59 -10.31
C ASN A 132 -28.94 -8.11 -10.68
N THR A 133 -27.82 -7.55 -11.13
CA THR A 133 -27.80 -6.26 -11.77
C THR A 133 -28.68 -6.47 -12.99
N ILE A 134 -29.97 -6.17 -12.85
CA ILE A 134 -30.88 -6.07 -13.96
C ILE A 134 -30.29 -4.90 -14.74
N THR A 135 -29.53 -5.24 -15.78
CA THR A 135 -29.20 -4.34 -16.87
C THR A 135 -30.54 -3.94 -17.45
N GLU A 136 -31.14 -2.89 -16.88
CA GLU A 136 -32.28 -2.21 -17.44
C GLU A 136 -31.76 -1.58 -18.73
N ASN A 137 -31.91 -2.35 -19.81
CA ASN A 137 -31.58 -1.93 -21.15
C ASN A 137 -32.36 -0.65 -21.44
N LEU A 138 -31.60 0.42 -21.52
CA LEU A 138 -31.83 1.65 -22.24
C LEU A 138 -32.90 1.49 -23.34
N THR A 139 -34.14 1.84 -23.01
CA THR A 139 -35.18 2.14 -23.99
C THR A 139 -34.76 3.43 -24.70
N THR A 140 -34.06 3.24 -25.80
CA THR A 140 -34.11 4.10 -26.98
C THR A 140 -35.58 4.25 -27.40
N ASP A 141 -35.94 5.45 -27.88
CA ASP A 141 -37.20 5.86 -28.56
C ASP A 141 -37.98 6.93 -27.74
N THR A 142 -38.34 8.11 -28.23
CA THR A 142 -38.25 8.74 -29.56
C THR A 142 -38.43 10.25 -29.39
N THR A 143 -37.52 11.01 -29.99
CA THR A 143 -37.67 12.42 -30.38
C THR A 143 -39.03 12.68 -31.03
N THR A 144 -39.90 13.46 -30.38
CA THR A 144 -41.02 14.12 -31.07
C THR A 144 -40.89 15.63 -30.90
N ASN A 145 -40.51 16.27 -32.01
CA ASN A 145 -40.56 17.70 -32.21
C ASN A 145 -42.00 18.23 -32.02
N ALA A 146 -42.17 19.31 -31.28
CA ALA A 146 -43.28 20.26 -31.47
C ALA A 146 -42.89 21.66 -30.97
N PRO A 147 -43.43 22.74 -31.58
CA PRO A 147 -42.80 24.04 -31.63
C PRO A 147 -43.31 25.03 -30.57
N LEU A 148 -42.50 26.07 -30.41
CA LEU A 148 -42.70 27.31 -29.67
C LEU A 148 -44.12 27.89 -29.74
N THR A 149 -44.68 28.22 -28.58
CA THR A 149 -45.63 29.32 -28.41
C THR A 149 -45.37 30.06 -27.10
N HIS A 150 -45.02 31.34 -27.25
CA HIS A 150 -44.99 32.34 -26.19
C HIS A 150 -46.38 32.55 -25.59
N THR A 151 -46.48 32.84 -24.28
CA THR A 151 -47.29 33.94 -23.70
C THR A 151 -46.82 34.19 -22.24
N PRO A 152 -46.73 35.45 -21.77
CA PRO A 152 -46.23 35.78 -20.44
C PRO A 152 -47.33 36.00 -19.39
N ALA A 153 -46.87 36.11 -18.14
CA ALA A 153 -47.43 36.86 -17.01
C ALA A 153 -48.34 36.15 -15.97
N ASN A 154 -47.91 36.37 -14.73
CA ASN A 154 -48.66 36.59 -13.49
C ASN A 154 -48.90 35.43 -12.50
N SER A 155 -48.09 35.51 -11.43
CA SER A 155 -48.46 35.64 -10.02
C SER A 155 -48.89 34.43 -9.19
N SER A 156 -48.36 34.45 -7.96
CA SER A 156 -48.93 33.94 -6.70
C SER A 156 -48.39 32.59 -6.17
N THR A 157 -47.42 32.74 -5.26
CA THR A 157 -47.41 32.16 -3.90
C THR A 157 -47.94 30.74 -3.70
N ASN A 158 -47.02 29.78 -3.56
CA ASN A 158 -46.95 28.86 -2.42
C ASN A 158 -45.61 28.12 -2.42
N PRO A 159 -44.87 28.02 -1.30
CA PRO A 159 -43.71 27.15 -1.21
C PRO A 159 -44.16 25.69 -1.23
N PRO A 160 -43.55 24.81 -2.05
CA PRO A 160 -43.89 23.40 -2.07
C PRO A 160 -43.48 22.76 -0.73
N ILE A 161 -44.46 22.14 -0.07
CA ILE A 161 -44.27 21.31 1.11
C ILE A 161 -43.33 20.15 0.72
N PRO A 162 -42.22 19.92 1.44
CA PRO A 162 -41.33 18.81 1.15
C PRO A 162 -42.08 17.49 1.36
N THR A 163 -42.16 16.68 0.30
CA THR A 163 -42.76 15.35 0.36
C THR A 163 -41.84 14.42 1.16
N LEU A 164 -42.43 13.62 2.05
CA LEU A 164 -41.78 12.68 2.99
C LEU A 164 -40.96 11.54 2.33
N ARG A 165 -40.74 11.58 1.01
CA ARG A 165 -39.96 10.58 0.26
C ARG A 165 -38.45 10.81 0.31
N ASN A 166 -38.00 11.88 0.95
CA ASN A 166 -36.58 12.27 1.04
C ASN A 166 -35.89 11.95 2.38
N LEU A 167 -36.58 11.30 3.32
CA LEU A 167 -35.98 10.85 4.60
C LEU A 167 -35.27 9.49 4.50
N GLN A 168 -35.48 8.74 3.40
CA GLN A 168 -34.82 7.46 3.19
C GLN A 168 -33.42 7.62 2.57
N SER A 169 -33.20 8.65 1.74
CA SER A 169 -31.89 9.03 1.19
C SER A 169 -30.94 9.66 2.22
N ALA A 170 -31.44 10.07 3.40
CA ALA A 170 -30.61 10.63 4.47
C ALA A 170 -29.97 9.55 5.36
N ASN A 171 -30.49 8.32 5.36
CA ASN A 171 -29.95 7.22 6.17
C ASN A 171 -28.81 6.45 5.48
N ASP A 172 -28.76 6.46 4.15
CA ASP A 172 -27.62 5.89 3.40
C ASP A 172 -26.37 6.78 3.52
N SER A 173 -26.55 8.09 3.74
CA SER A 173 -25.46 9.06 3.90
C SER A 173 -24.58 8.81 5.15
N PHE A 174 -25.15 8.40 6.28
CA PHE A 174 -24.35 8.16 7.49
C PHE A 174 -23.52 6.88 7.40
N ILE A 175 -24.08 5.81 6.87
CA ILE A 175 -23.35 4.54 6.67
C ILE A 175 -22.31 4.70 5.57
N GLU A 176 -22.62 5.40 4.48
CA GLU A 176 -21.66 5.67 3.42
C GLU A 176 -20.55 6.63 3.87
N ALA A 177 -20.87 7.69 4.61
CA ALA A 177 -19.86 8.58 5.20
C ALA A 177 -19.00 7.87 6.23
N SER A 178 -19.59 7.00 7.06
CA SER A 178 -18.87 6.20 8.06
C SER A 178 -18.01 5.12 7.40
N ALA A 179 -18.51 4.46 6.35
CA ALA A 179 -17.78 3.48 5.56
C ALA A 179 -16.63 4.13 4.79
N LYS A 180 -16.84 5.29 4.16
CA LYS A 180 -15.76 6.07 3.52
C LYS A 180 -14.70 6.51 4.52
N LYS A 181 -15.10 6.96 5.71
CA LYS A 181 -14.16 7.35 6.77
C LYS A 181 -13.38 6.16 7.34
N LEU A 182 -14.04 5.01 7.50
CA LEU A 182 -13.42 3.78 8.01
C LEU A 182 -12.50 3.14 6.97
N MET A 183 -12.92 3.07 5.70
CA MET A 183 -12.08 2.61 4.59
C MET A 183 -10.91 3.56 4.35
N GLY A 184 -11.14 4.88 4.43
CA GLY A 184 -10.07 5.88 4.35
C GLY A 184 -9.07 5.78 5.49
N ALA A 185 -9.53 5.50 6.72
CA ALA A 185 -8.66 5.25 7.87
C ALA A 185 -7.87 3.94 7.73
N ALA A 186 -8.52 2.85 7.31
CA ALA A 186 -7.86 1.56 7.12
C ALA A 186 -6.83 1.59 5.97
N ALA A 187 -7.15 2.25 4.86
CA ALA A 187 -6.21 2.45 3.74
C ALA A 187 -5.05 3.37 4.14
N ALA A 188 -5.29 4.44 4.90
CA ALA A 188 -4.22 5.28 5.45
C ALA A 188 -3.26 4.48 6.36
N THR A 189 -3.79 3.62 7.24
CA THR A 189 -2.95 2.76 8.10
C THR A 189 -2.18 1.71 7.30
N ALA A 190 -2.76 1.14 6.23
CA ALA A 190 -2.06 0.20 5.37
C ALA A 190 -0.90 0.87 4.61
N VAL A 191 -1.07 2.12 4.20
CA VAL A 191 -0.03 2.91 3.55
C VAL A 191 1.08 3.31 4.54
N ASP A 192 0.73 3.73 5.75
CA ASP A 192 1.69 4.02 6.83
C ASP A 192 2.58 2.80 7.19
N LEU A 193 2.11 1.58 6.96
CA LEU A 193 2.86 0.34 7.19
C LEU A 193 3.69 -0.12 5.99
N ALA A 194 3.37 0.35 4.79
CA ALA A 194 3.96 -0.15 3.54
C ALA A 194 4.98 0.82 2.91
N VAL A 195 4.96 2.09 3.30
CA VAL A 195 5.80 3.13 2.69
C VAL A 195 6.76 3.70 3.74
N GLU A 196 8.06 3.44 3.58
CA GLU A 196 9.10 3.92 4.51
C GLU A 196 9.27 5.46 4.49
N ASP A 197 8.90 6.12 3.38
CA ASP A 197 8.94 7.59 3.28
C ASP A 197 7.68 8.21 3.92
N LYS A 198 7.86 8.79 5.11
CA LYS A 198 6.81 9.48 5.88
C LYS A 198 6.04 10.50 5.04
N THR A 199 6.73 11.23 4.15
CA THR A 199 6.11 12.22 3.27
C THR A 199 5.21 11.55 2.22
N ALA A 200 5.66 10.47 1.60
CA ALA A 200 4.85 9.73 0.63
C ALA A 200 3.62 9.08 1.29
N SER A 201 3.75 8.56 2.52
CA SER A 201 2.61 8.06 3.28
C SER A 201 1.59 9.15 3.60
N GLN A 202 2.05 10.34 4.00
CA GLN A 202 1.17 11.47 4.28
C GLN A 202 0.42 11.97 3.04
N VAL A 203 1.09 12.07 1.88
CA VAL A 203 0.44 12.44 0.62
C VAL A 203 -0.59 11.38 0.19
N ALA A 204 -0.23 10.11 0.28
CA ALA A 204 -1.15 9.02 -0.05
C ALA A 204 -2.36 8.97 0.91
N LYS A 205 -2.14 9.22 2.21
CA LYS A 205 -3.20 9.37 3.20
C LYS A 205 -4.12 10.55 2.87
N ALA A 206 -3.56 11.70 2.52
CA ALA A 206 -4.33 12.87 2.13
C ALA A 206 -5.18 12.60 0.88
N PHE A 207 -4.60 11.92 -0.11
CA PHE A 207 -5.29 11.52 -1.34
C PHE A 207 -6.43 10.53 -1.07
N VAL A 208 -6.23 9.57 -0.17
CA VAL A 208 -7.26 8.60 0.25
C VAL A 208 -8.37 9.27 1.05
N GLN A 209 -8.05 10.26 1.88
CA GLN A 209 -9.01 10.98 2.71
C GLN A 209 -9.94 11.89 1.90
N ASP A 210 -9.39 12.62 0.93
CA ASP A 210 -10.16 13.52 0.07
C ASP A 210 -9.60 13.58 -1.37
N PRO A 211 -9.91 12.56 -2.21
CA PRO A 211 -9.39 12.49 -3.57
C PRO A 211 -9.92 13.62 -4.45
N GLN A 212 -11.13 14.12 -4.18
CA GLN A 212 -11.75 15.15 -5.01
C GLN A 212 -11.04 16.51 -4.83
N THR A 213 -10.80 16.91 -3.59
CA THR A 213 -10.09 18.16 -3.29
C THR A 213 -8.64 18.12 -3.80
N MET A 214 -7.94 17.00 -3.58
CA MET A 214 -6.58 16.79 -4.07
C MET A 214 -6.49 16.86 -5.60
N LEU A 215 -7.39 16.17 -6.32
CA LEU A 215 -7.44 16.25 -7.78
C LEU A 215 -7.75 17.67 -8.27
N GLY A 216 -8.61 18.41 -7.56
CA GLY A 216 -8.89 19.82 -7.84
C GLY A 216 -7.64 20.70 -7.75
N HIS A 217 -6.86 20.57 -6.67
CA HIS A 217 -5.61 21.32 -6.51
C HIS A 217 -4.57 20.96 -7.57
N VAL A 218 -4.41 19.67 -7.90
CA VAL A 218 -3.50 19.23 -8.97
C VAL A 218 -3.94 19.76 -10.33
N GLN A 219 -5.23 19.72 -10.65
CA GLN A 219 -5.77 20.29 -11.89
C GLN A 219 -5.56 21.81 -11.94
N GLN A 220 -5.80 22.52 -10.85
CA GLN A 220 -5.59 23.97 -10.80
C GLN A 220 -4.11 24.33 -10.96
N MET A 221 -3.21 23.54 -10.36
CA MET A 221 -1.76 23.75 -10.48
C MET A 221 -1.25 23.44 -11.90
N THR A 222 -1.68 22.33 -12.50
CA THR A 222 -1.29 21.95 -13.88
C THR A 222 -1.86 22.89 -14.94
N ASN A 223 -3.04 23.46 -14.70
CA ASN A 223 -3.65 24.48 -15.56
C ASN A 223 -3.23 25.90 -15.19
N SER A 224 -2.45 26.10 -14.12
CA SER A 224 -1.90 27.41 -13.79
C SER A 224 -0.85 27.77 -14.82
N GLY A 225 -0.92 28.99 -15.36
CA GLY A 225 0.12 29.51 -16.25
C GLY A 225 1.50 29.48 -15.57
N GLN A 226 1.54 29.60 -14.24
CA GLN A 226 2.76 29.60 -13.43
C GLN A 226 3.55 28.29 -13.55
N MET A 227 2.91 27.13 -13.43
CA MET A 227 3.61 25.85 -13.59
C MET A 227 4.11 25.66 -15.02
N GLN A 228 3.34 26.10 -16.02
CA GLN A 228 3.76 26.03 -17.42
C GLN A 228 4.96 26.94 -17.69
N THR A 229 4.95 28.18 -17.17
CA THR A 229 6.09 29.11 -17.23
C THR A 229 7.32 28.50 -16.57
N LEU A 230 7.17 27.94 -15.36
CA LEU A 230 8.25 27.29 -14.62
C LEU A 230 8.86 26.12 -15.43
N MET A 231 8.00 25.28 -16.03
CA MET A 231 8.45 24.13 -16.82
C MET A 231 9.03 24.54 -18.19
N ALA A 232 8.66 25.71 -18.72
CA ALA A 232 9.18 26.24 -19.98
C ALA A 232 10.51 27.01 -19.81
N ASP A 233 10.82 27.46 -18.60
CA ASP A 233 12.03 28.23 -18.31
C ASP A 233 13.30 27.35 -18.36
N GLU A 234 14.21 27.65 -19.30
CA GLU A 234 15.46 26.90 -19.50
C GLU A 234 16.38 26.95 -18.28
N LYS A 235 16.42 28.08 -17.56
CA LYS A 235 17.24 28.23 -16.36
C LYS A 235 16.72 27.30 -15.27
N ILE A 236 15.41 27.25 -15.05
CA ILE A 236 14.83 26.37 -14.02
C ILE A 236 15.00 24.89 -14.39
N GLN A 237 14.83 24.53 -15.66
CA GLN A 237 15.12 23.17 -16.12
C GLN A 237 16.59 22.79 -15.85
N SER A 238 17.53 23.72 -16.08
CA SER A 238 18.95 23.52 -15.77
C SER A 238 19.19 23.34 -14.27
N LEU A 239 18.56 24.16 -13.43
CA LEU A 239 18.63 24.03 -11.96
C LEU A 239 18.05 22.71 -11.44
N LEU A 240 16.91 22.28 -11.99
CA LEU A 240 16.28 21.00 -11.66
C LEU A 240 17.13 19.80 -12.10
N THR A 241 17.80 19.91 -13.26
CA THR A 241 18.65 18.84 -13.81
C THR A 241 19.99 18.74 -13.08
N THR A 242 20.58 19.88 -12.72
CA THR A 242 21.83 19.94 -11.93
C THR A 242 21.61 19.63 -10.45
N GLY A 243 20.36 19.75 -9.98
CA GLY A 243 19.99 19.53 -8.59
C GLY A 243 20.41 20.64 -7.63
N ASP A 244 20.67 21.86 -8.13
CA ASP A 244 20.99 23.02 -7.30
C ASP A 244 19.70 23.59 -6.67
N THR A 245 19.30 22.97 -5.56
CA THR A 245 18.10 23.35 -4.78
C THR A 245 18.20 24.77 -4.23
N HIS A 246 19.39 25.24 -3.86
CA HIS A 246 19.60 26.59 -3.31
C HIS A 246 19.45 27.69 -4.37
N ALA A 247 19.91 27.44 -5.59
CA ALA A 247 19.63 28.35 -6.71
C ALA A 247 18.16 28.31 -7.11
N LEU A 248 17.52 27.13 -7.09
CA LEU A 248 16.09 26.97 -7.38
C LEU A 248 15.22 27.76 -6.39
N MET A 249 15.51 27.67 -5.08
CA MET A 249 14.79 28.42 -4.04
C MET A 249 14.94 29.95 -4.15
N ARG A 250 16.00 30.44 -4.79
CA ARG A 250 16.24 31.87 -5.02
C ARG A 250 15.56 32.36 -6.31
N ASP A 251 15.02 31.46 -7.12
CA ASP A 251 14.38 31.81 -8.36
C ASP A 251 12.97 32.41 -8.08
N PRO A 252 12.64 33.59 -8.65
CA PRO A 252 11.38 34.26 -8.37
C PRO A 252 10.16 33.48 -8.88
N GLU A 253 10.28 32.75 -9.99
CA GLU A 253 9.16 31.95 -10.54
C GLU A 253 8.89 30.72 -9.67
N PHE A 254 9.95 30.07 -9.17
CA PHE A 254 9.81 28.98 -8.20
C PHE A 254 9.18 29.47 -6.90
N LYS A 255 9.59 30.63 -6.40
CA LYS A 255 8.99 31.26 -5.22
C LYS A 255 7.50 31.55 -5.45
N ALA A 256 7.14 32.09 -6.61
CA ALA A 256 5.75 32.34 -6.96
C ALA A 256 4.90 31.04 -7.04
N LEU A 257 5.49 29.92 -7.47
CA LEU A 257 4.83 28.62 -7.45
C LEU A 257 4.60 28.11 -6.03
N ILE A 258 5.59 28.20 -5.14
CA ILE A 258 5.44 27.81 -3.73
C ILE A 258 4.43 28.70 -3.00
N ASP A 259 4.38 29.98 -3.37
CA ASP A 259 3.41 30.94 -2.83
C ASP A 259 2.00 30.77 -3.44
N ASN A 260 1.80 29.86 -4.40
CA ASN A 260 0.50 29.57 -4.98
C ASN A 260 -0.45 28.92 -3.94
N PRO A 261 -1.70 29.41 -3.77
CA PRO A 261 -2.62 28.85 -2.78
C PRO A 261 -2.89 27.35 -2.94
N SER A 262 -2.93 26.84 -4.16
CA SER A 262 -3.13 25.41 -4.44
C SER A 262 -1.91 24.59 -4.02
N MET A 263 -0.69 25.11 -4.21
CA MET A 263 0.54 24.46 -3.76
C MET A 263 0.63 24.48 -2.22
N GLN A 264 0.28 25.60 -1.59
CA GLN A 264 0.21 25.71 -0.13
C GLN A 264 -0.82 24.74 0.46
N ALA A 265 -1.98 24.57 -0.16
CA ALA A 265 -2.98 23.58 0.27
C ALA A 265 -2.44 22.15 0.21
N LEU A 266 -1.72 21.79 -0.86
CA LEU A 266 -1.07 20.48 -0.99
C LEU A 266 0.00 20.28 0.09
N MET A 267 0.82 21.29 0.35
CA MET A 267 1.89 21.23 1.36
C MET A 267 1.35 21.17 2.80
N ALA A 268 0.31 21.95 3.09
CA ALA A 268 -0.36 21.96 4.40
C ALA A 268 -0.94 20.57 4.72
N GLN A 269 -1.49 19.89 3.71
CA GLN A 269 -2.05 18.56 3.90
C GLN A 269 -0.99 17.46 4.03
N ALA A 270 0.24 17.72 3.55
CA ALA A 270 1.40 16.87 3.74
C ALA A 270 2.16 17.14 5.06
N ASP A 271 1.64 18.03 5.94
CA ASP A 271 2.23 18.37 7.24
C ASP A 271 3.68 18.90 7.15
N VAL A 272 3.97 19.66 6.09
CA VAL A 272 5.30 20.23 5.87
C VAL A 272 5.29 21.71 6.30
N ASN A 273 5.93 22.02 7.43
CA ASN A 273 6.08 23.40 7.93
C ASN A 273 6.75 24.32 6.88
N THR A 274 6.36 25.59 6.77
CA THR A 274 6.60 26.45 5.59
C THR A 274 8.06 26.66 5.19
N ASP A 275 8.98 26.93 6.12
CA ASP A 275 10.38 27.24 5.76
C ASP A 275 11.19 25.97 5.46
N ALA A 276 11.10 24.95 6.32
CA ALA A 276 11.62 23.62 6.03
C ALA A 276 10.95 23.00 4.80
N GLY A 277 9.71 23.41 4.53
CA GLY A 277 8.87 22.89 3.47
C GLY A 277 9.21 23.45 2.10
N ALA A 278 9.62 24.72 1.99
CA ALA A 278 10.10 25.24 0.72
C ALA A 278 11.38 24.51 0.26
N GLN A 279 12.31 24.24 1.18
CA GLN A 279 13.50 23.46 0.88
C GLN A 279 13.18 22.00 0.56
N ALA A 280 12.37 21.34 1.39
CA ALA A 280 11.95 19.96 1.12
C ALA A 280 11.16 19.84 -0.19
N ALA A 281 10.33 20.83 -0.53
CA ALA A 281 9.62 20.89 -1.81
C ALA A 281 10.60 21.04 -2.98
N ALA A 282 11.61 21.92 -2.86
CA ALA A 282 12.64 22.06 -3.88
C ALA A 282 13.41 20.75 -4.09
N GLU A 283 13.84 20.09 -3.01
CA GLU A 283 14.53 18.79 -3.06
C GLU A 283 13.66 17.71 -3.72
N LYS A 284 12.37 17.61 -3.33
CA LYS A 284 11.43 16.64 -3.92
C LYS A 284 11.10 16.98 -5.39
N MET A 285 11.04 18.26 -5.76
CA MET A 285 10.85 18.68 -7.16
C MET A 285 12.06 18.33 -8.03
N VAL A 286 13.28 18.58 -7.56
CA VAL A 286 14.51 18.14 -8.23
C VAL A 286 14.50 16.62 -8.42
N PHE A 287 14.19 15.87 -7.37
CA PHE A 287 14.10 14.42 -7.43
C PHE A 287 13.03 13.95 -8.44
N ALA A 288 11.82 14.53 -8.39
CA ALA A 288 10.74 14.22 -9.31
C ALA A 288 11.12 14.58 -10.76
N TRP A 289 11.79 15.71 -10.97
CA TRP A 289 12.25 16.14 -12.29
C TRP A 289 13.26 15.15 -12.88
N ASN A 290 14.27 14.77 -12.12
CA ASN A 290 15.25 13.77 -12.54
C ASN A 290 14.58 12.44 -12.90
N ARG A 291 13.59 12.01 -12.10
CA ARG A 291 12.78 10.83 -12.41
C ARG A 291 11.99 10.99 -13.71
N VAL A 292 11.36 12.14 -13.93
CA VAL A 292 10.64 12.44 -15.19
C VAL A 292 11.60 12.40 -16.37
N GLN A 293 12.82 12.92 -16.25
CA GLN A 293 13.82 12.84 -17.32
C GLN A 293 14.19 11.39 -17.63
N ILE A 294 14.42 10.56 -16.62
CA ILE A 294 14.68 9.12 -16.82
C ILE A 294 13.51 8.44 -17.54
N ILE A 295 12.28 8.70 -17.07
CA ILE A 295 11.05 8.14 -17.64
C ILE A 295 10.82 8.60 -19.08
N LYS A 296 11.06 9.88 -19.39
CA LYS A 296 10.90 10.45 -20.74
C LYS A 296 11.81 9.78 -21.77
N HIS A 297 12.98 9.31 -21.35
CA HIS A 297 13.93 8.61 -22.22
C HIS A 297 13.80 7.08 -22.17
N ASP A 298 12.88 6.52 -21.37
CA ASP A 298 12.63 5.08 -21.35
C ASP A 298 11.96 4.67 -22.68
N PRO A 299 12.55 3.76 -23.47
CA PRO A 299 12.01 3.37 -24.77
C PRO A 299 10.60 2.76 -24.67
N ARG A 300 10.27 2.14 -23.53
CA ARG A 300 8.92 1.58 -23.29
C ARG A 300 7.90 2.69 -23.07
N VAL A 301 8.29 3.75 -22.35
CA VAL A 301 7.42 4.92 -22.14
C VAL A 301 7.19 5.64 -23.47
N ILE A 302 8.24 5.82 -24.27
CA ILE A 302 8.12 6.40 -25.60
C ILE A 302 7.18 5.55 -26.46
N ALA A 303 7.33 4.23 -26.48
CA ALA A 303 6.45 3.33 -27.23
C ALA A 303 4.98 3.43 -26.79
N ILE A 304 4.72 3.54 -25.47
CA ILE A 304 3.36 3.70 -24.94
C ILE A 304 2.77 5.08 -25.28
N VAL A 305 3.54 6.16 -25.06
CA VAL A 305 3.06 7.54 -25.22
C VAL A 305 2.88 7.92 -26.69
N THR A 306 3.69 7.36 -27.59
CA THR A 306 3.56 7.56 -29.04
C THR A 306 2.50 6.68 -29.69
N ASP A 307 1.88 5.78 -28.94
CA ASP A 307 0.86 4.88 -29.46
C ASP A 307 -0.45 5.63 -29.79
N PRO A 308 -0.95 5.55 -31.05
CA PRO A 308 -2.12 6.31 -31.47
C PRO A 308 -3.39 5.96 -30.71
N GLU A 309 -3.59 4.68 -30.37
CA GLU A 309 -4.77 4.21 -29.63
C GLU A 309 -4.73 4.73 -28.19
N PHE A 310 -3.56 4.66 -27.55
CA PHE A 310 -3.37 5.19 -26.22
C PHE A 310 -3.59 6.71 -26.17
N GLN A 311 -3.09 7.46 -27.15
CA GLN A 311 -3.33 8.90 -27.26
C GLN A 311 -4.81 9.23 -27.46
N GLN A 312 -5.51 8.49 -28.31
CA GLN A 312 -6.96 8.67 -28.49
C GLN A 312 -7.71 8.43 -27.18
N GLN A 313 -7.34 7.41 -26.42
CA GLN A 313 -7.95 7.11 -25.13
C GLN A 313 -7.62 8.16 -24.05
N LEU A 314 -6.38 8.67 -24.04
CA LEU A 314 -5.98 9.77 -23.15
C LEU A 314 -6.80 11.04 -23.41
N ASN A 315 -7.01 11.36 -24.69
CA ASN A 315 -7.77 12.54 -25.13
C ASN A 315 -9.29 12.33 -25.10
N SER A 316 -9.76 11.08 -24.96
CA SER A 316 -11.19 10.78 -24.89
C SER A 316 -11.83 11.38 -23.64
N PRO A 317 -13.05 11.95 -23.72
CA PRO A 317 -13.83 12.33 -22.55
C PRO A 317 -14.12 11.13 -21.63
N ASN A 318 -14.25 9.92 -22.19
CA ASN A 318 -14.47 8.71 -21.43
C ASN A 318 -13.13 8.06 -21.01
N LYS A 319 -12.82 8.08 -19.72
CA LYS A 319 -11.59 7.49 -19.16
C LYS A 319 -11.70 5.99 -18.87
N LEU A 320 -12.88 5.38 -18.98
CA LEU A 320 -13.07 3.96 -18.70
C LEU A 320 -12.20 3.05 -19.62
N PRO A 321 -12.11 3.28 -20.94
CA PRO A 321 -11.22 2.50 -21.81
C PRO A 321 -9.74 2.63 -21.42
N LEU A 322 -9.33 3.83 -20.97
CA LEU A 322 -7.96 4.09 -20.54
C LEU A 322 -7.59 3.24 -19.32
N MET A 323 -8.50 3.10 -18.34
CA MET A 323 -8.27 2.28 -17.14
C MET A 323 -8.17 0.78 -17.43
N LEU A 324 -8.78 0.32 -18.53
CA LEU A 324 -8.71 -1.08 -18.97
C LEU A 324 -7.52 -1.33 -19.90
N ASN A 325 -6.83 -0.28 -20.35
CA ASN A 325 -5.72 -0.41 -21.28
C ASN A 325 -4.48 -1.00 -20.56
N PRO A 326 -3.94 -2.15 -21.01
CA PRO A 326 -2.76 -2.74 -20.39
C PRO A 326 -1.52 -1.82 -20.46
N LYS A 327 -1.44 -0.90 -21.43
CA LYS A 327 -0.37 0.10 -21.55
C LYS A 327 -0.42 1.13 -20.42
N LEU A 328 -1.61 1.45 -19.89
CA LEU A 328 -1.70 2.30 -18.70
C LEU A 328 -1.06 1.60 -17.50
N ASN A 329 -1.34 0.31 -17.31
CA ASN A 329 -0.74 -0.48 -16.22
C ASN A 329 0.78 -0.62 -16.36
N GLN A 330 1.28 -0.76 -17.59
CA GLN A 330 2.72 -0.75 -17.86
C GLN A 330 3.35 0.62 -17.55
N LEU A 331 2.69 1.70 -17.97
CA LEU A 331 3.16 3.06 -17.70
C LEU A 331 3.16 3.36 -16.20
N THR A 332 2.11 3.00 -15.46
CA THR A 332 2.07 3.16 -14.00
C THR A 332 3.14 2.31 -13.34
N GLN A 333 3.36 1.08 -13.80
CA GLN A 333 4.45 0.26 -13.29
C GLN A 333 5.80 0.92 -13.53
N ILE A 334 6.09 1.47 -14.71
CA ILE A 334 7.37 2.17 -14.97
C ILE A 334 7.50 3.42 -14.08
N ILE A 335 6.42 4.18 -13.90
CA ILE A 335 6.40 5.40 -13.07
C ILE A 335 6.59 5.06 -11.59
N PHE A 336 5.97 4.01 -11.06
CA PHE A 336 5.96 3.68 -9.63
C PHE A 336 6.98 2.62 -9.20
N SER A 337 7.55 1.84 -10.12
CA SER A 337 8.62 0.90 -9.79
C SER A 337 9.80 1.68 -9.25
N GLN A 338 10.14 1.45 -7.98
CA GLN A 338 11.31 2.06 -7.35
C GLN A 338 12.62 1.52 -7.96
N GLU A 339 12.55 0.42 -8.71
CA GLU A 339 13.68 -0.29 -9.35
C GLU A 339 14.13 0.28 -10.70
N THR A 340 13.53 1.34 -11.25
CA THR A 340 14.02 1.93 -12.52
C THR A 340 15.27 2.79 -12.38
N ILE A 341 15.88 2.84 -11.19
CA ILE A 341 17.24 3.36 -11.04
C ILE A 341 18.23 2.26 -11.49
N ALA A 342 18.82 2.50 -12.66
CA ALA A 342 19.96 1.80 -13.29
C ALA A 342 19.67 0.66 -14.31
N ALA A 343 19.14 1.03 -15.49
CA ALA A 343 19.47 0.29 -16.72
C ALA A 343 20.88 0.63 -17.27
N ASN A 344 21.50 1.71 -16.79
CA ASN A 344 22.92 2.01 -16.94
C ASN A 344 23.58 1.80 -15.57
N GLY A 345 24.43 0.78 -15.44
CA GLY A 345 25.02 0.26 -14.19
C GLY A 345 25.94 1.19 -13.39
N THR A 346 25.64 2.48 -13.29
CA THR A 346 26.21 3.38 -12.28
C THR A 346 25.39 3.26 -11.01
N ASN A 347 25.77 2.28 -10.20
CA ASN A 347 25.21 2.03 -8.88
C ASN A 347 25.44 3.21 -7.93
N ASN A 348 24.58 3.27 -6.92
CA ASN A 348 24.83 3.91 -5.64
C ASN A 348 26.24 3.55 -5.14
N TYR A 349 27.20 4.47 -5.32
CA TYR A 349 28.44 4.44 -4.57
C TYR A 349 28.15 5.05 -3.21
N GLU A 350 28.10 4.23 -2.17
CA GLU A 350 28.27 4.73 -0.81
C GLU A 350 29.75 5.13 -0.67
N VAL A 351 30.03 6.41 -0.91
CA VAL A 351 31.36 6.97 -0.71
C VAL A 351 31.63 7.03 0.78
N ILE A 352 32.25 5.99 1.32
CA ILE A 352 32.77 6.00 2.70
C ILE A 352 34.02 6.88 2.70
N GLU A 353 33.93 8.09 3.27
CA GLU A 353 35.10 8.91 3.56
C GLU A 353 35.95 8.22 4.63
N VAL A 354 37.04 7.59 4.22
CA VAL A 354 38.00 6.98 5.13
C VAL A 354 38.77 8.11 5.82
N LYS A 355 38.28 8.57 6.98
CA LYS A 355 39.10 9.36 7.90
C LYS A 355 40.24 8.48 8.40
N GLN A 356 41.44 8.80 7.95
CA GLN A 356 42.70 8.12 8.26
C GLN A 356 42.98 8.12 9.77
N ASN A 357 42.46 7.11 10.48
CA ASN A 357 42.85 6.80 11.86
C ASN A 357 43.37 5.37 11.91
N ASN A 358 44.69 5.27 12.06
CA ASN A 358 45.42 4.04 12.35
C ASN A 358 44.82 3.32 13.57
N THR A 359 44.33 2.09 13.41
CA THR A 359 44.55 0.99 14.37
C THR A 359 44.22 -0.34 13.67
N GLY A 360 45.20 -1.25 13.61
CA GLY A 360 45.05 -2.56 12.98
C GLY A 360 44.32 -3.57 13.86
N ASN A 361 43.52 -4.43 13.22
CA ASN A 361 43.48 -5.88 13.44
C ASN A 361 42.52 -6.52 12.42
N GLN A 362 43.05 -7.35 11.54
CA GLN A 362 42.30 -8.13 10.55
C GLN A 362 41.80 -9.42 11.20
N THR A 363 40.49 -9.70 11.08
CA THR A 363 39.97 -11.07 11.21
C THR A 363 39.11 -11.34 9.98
N THR A 364 39.47 -12.38 9.24
CA THR A 364 38.78 -12.84 8.03
C THR A 364 37.52 -13.61 8.42
N GLN A 365 36.35 -13.11 8.04
CA GLN A 365 35.11 -13.88 7.98
C GLN A 365 34.50 -13.68 6.59
N GLU A 366 34.24 -14.80 5.92
CA GLU A 366 33.49 -14.86 4.68
C GLU A 366 32.02 -14.51 4.94
N THR A 367 31.51 -13.50 4.24
CA THR A 367 30.09 -13.11 4.23
C THR A 367 29.58 -12.97 2.79
N PRO A 368 28.26 -13.13 2.57
CA PRO A 368 27.65 -13.25 1.26
C PRO A 368 27.68 -11.90 0.52
N ARG A 369 27.79 -11.97 -0.82
CA ARG A 369 27.99 -10.84 -1.75
C ARG A 369 27.14 -9.60 -1.42
N THR A 370 27.74 -8.65 -0.73
CA THR A 370 27.26 -7.30 -0.49
C THR A 370 27.60 -6.38 -1.67
N PRO A 371 26.87 -5.26 -1.85
CA PRO A 371 27.09 -4.30 -2.94
C PRO A 371 28.54 -3.83 -3.03
N THR A 372 29.04 -3.69 -4.26
CA THR A 372 30.43 -3.29 -4.57
C THR A 372 30.77 -1.94 -3.93
N GLN A 373 31.58 -1.94 -2.87
CA GLN A 373 32.08 -0.74 -2.22
C GLN A 373 33.20 -0.12 -3.07
N ILE A 374 33.08 1.16 -3.44
CA ILE A 374 34.16 1.92 -4.08
C ILE A 374 34.72 2.93 -3.08
N TYR A 375 36.01 2.82 -2.80
CA TYR A 375 36.75 3.71 -1.91
C TYR A 375 37.24 4.93 -2.67
N ARG A 376 37.00 6.13 -2.13
CA ARG A 376 37.51 7.40 -2.64
C ARG A 376 38.58 7.94 -1.69
N TRP A 377 39.75 8.30 -2.21
CA TRP A 377 40.77 9.02 -1.43
C TRP A 377 41.40 10.15 -2.25
N THR A 378 41.98 11.12 -1.57
CA THR A 378 42.69 12.24 -2.18
C THR A 378 44.17 12.09 -1.89
N ASP A 379 45.02 12.17 -2.91
CA ASP A 379 46.47 12.10 -2.72
C ASP A 379 47.07 13.42 -2.21
N GLU A 380 48.36 13.40 -1.87
CA GLU A 380 49.10 14.57 -1.36
C GLU A 380 49.14 15.75 -2.36
N LYS A 381 48.82 15.52 -3.64
CA LYS A 381 48.76 16.55 -4.68
C LYS A 381 47.34 17.10 -4.88
N GLY A 382 46.37 16.64 -4.07
CA GLY A 382 44.97 17.05 -4.16
C GLY A 382 44.18 16.34 -5.27
N GLN A 383 44.73 15.28 -5.89
CA GLN A 383 44.01 14.52 -6.91
C GLN A 383 43.19 13.41 -6.26
N VAL A 384 41.94 13.27 -6.71
CA VAL A 384 40.97 12.30 -6.17
C VAL A 384 41.07 11.01 -6.98
N HIS A 385 41.20 9.88 -6.29
CA HIS A 385 41.26 8.54 -6.87
C HIS A 385 40.13 7.65 -6.32
N TYR A 386 39.72 6.66 -7.13
CA TYR A 386 38.66 5.71 -6.82
C TYR A 386 39.18 4.28 -7.01
N SER A 387 38.89 3.35 -6.08
CA SER A 387 39.31 1.95 -6.16
C SER A 387 38.28 1.02 -5.53
N ASP A 388 38.10 -0.13 -6.16
CA ASP A 388 37.22 -1.21 -5.71
C ASP A 388 37.87 -2.06 -4.60
N GLN A 389 39.16 -1.79 -4.30
CA GLN A 389 39.92 -2.42 -3.24
C GLN A 389 40.37 -1.38 -2.20
N PRO A 390 40.35 -1.70 -0.89
CA PRO A 390 40.87 -0.82 0.14
C PRO A 390 42.36 -0.60 -0.10
N THR A 391 42.75 0.66 -0.32
CA THR A 391 44.14 1.01 -0.58
C THR A 391 44.96 0.77 0.69
N ASN A 392 45.90 -0.17 0.63
CA ASN A 392 46.88 -0.35 1.70
C ASN A 392 47.95 0.75 1.56
N PRO A 393 48.03 1.74 2.48
CA PRO A 393 48.89 2.90 2.32
C PRO A 393 50.41 2.59 2.30
N ALA A 394 50.80 1.33 2.51
CA ALA A 394 52.20 0.90 2.54
C ALA A 394 52.76 0.38 1.19
N ALA A 395 51.93 0.20 0.16
CA ALA A 395 52.37 -0.29 -1.14
C ALA A 395 52.50 0.87 -2.15
N LYS A 396 53.59 1.64 -2.08
CA LYS A 396 53.96 2.56 -3.17
C LYS A 396 54.50 1.73 -4.35
N PRO A 397 53.98 1.87 -5.58
CA PRO A 397 54.66 1.36 -6.75
C PRO A 397 55.97 2.15 -6.92
N GLN A 398 57.09 1.45 -7.09
CA GLN A 398 58.38 2.05 -7.46
C GLN A 398 58.38 2.47 -8.92
#